data_AF-A0A4Y2M6V2-F1
#
_entry.id   AF-A0A4Y2M6V2-F1
#
_cell.length_a   1.000
_cell.length_b   1.000
_cell.length_c   1.000
_cell.angle_alpha   90.00
_cell.angle_beta   90.00
_cell.angle_gamma   90.00
#
_symmetry.space_group_name_H-M   'P 1'
#
loop_
_entity.id
_entity.type
_entity.pdbx_description
1 polymer ?
#
loop_
_entity_poly.entity_id
_entity_poly.type
_entity_poly.pdbx_seq_one_letter_code
_entity_poly.pdbx_strand_id
1 'polypeptide(L)'
;MLSAANSTRIRTYGVVHLNIDIGLRRIFPFAFIIADVSHPILGMDFLTKYAVIFDFKKKLLTDSLTSLQAVSTLSRGQTFITPVHSNLPYFEISLRFPELFDKRLSLTIAQKEFFHYIETRGQPVHSKVRRLSPEKLKVLKTEFDNLL
;
A
#
# COMPACT_ATOMS: atom_id res chain seq x y z
N MET A 1 3.02 5.70 24.46
CA MET A 1 2.30 4.49 23.99
C MET A 1 2.20 4.59 22.47
N LEU A 2 2.54 3.53 21.72
CA LEU A 2 2.40 3.51 20.26
C LEU A 2 1.04 2.91 19.88
N SER A 3 0.32 3.60 18.99
CA SER A 3 -0.99 3.16 18.48
C SER A 3 -0.97 3.17 16.95
N ALA A 4 -1.57 2.15 16.35
CA ALA A 4 -1.75 2.07 14.91
C ALA A 4 -2.90 2.99 14.44
N ALA A 5 -3.00 3.20 13.12
CA ALA A 5 -4.04 4.05 12.53
C ALA A 5 -5.48 3.54 12.75
N ASN A 6 -5.65 2.24 12.99
CA ASN A 6 -6.91 1.61 13.38
C ASN A 6 -7.18 1.68 14.90
N SER A 7 -6.46 2.55 15.63
CA SER A 7 -6.56 2.73 17.08
C SER A 7 -6.20 1.52 17.93
N THR A 8 -5.64 0.45 17.34
CA THR A 8 -5.14 -0.69 18.12
C THR A 8 -3.78 -0.39 18.73
N ARG A 9 -3.53 -0.98 19.90
CA ARG A 9 -2.26 -0.83 20.60
C ARG A 9 -1.16 -1.63 19.91
N ILE A 10 -0.05 -0.98 19.59
CA ILE A 10 1.15 -1.67 19.11
C ILE A 10 1.94 -2.14 20.34
N ARG A 11 2.24 -3.45 20.42
CA ARG A 11 3.05 -4.00 21.50
C ARG A 11 4.49 -3.50 21.38
N THR A 12 5.09 -3.12 22.51
CA THR A 12 6.47 -2.63 22.58
C THR A 12 7.24 -3.39 23.63
N TYR A 13 8.50 -3.72 23.35
CA TYR A 13 9.32 -4.63 24.17
C TYR A 13 10.54 -3.96 24.80
N GLY A 14 10.72 -2.66 24.60
CA GLY A 14 11.82 -1.89 25.17
C GLY A 14 12.44 -0.93 24.16
N VAL A 15 13.63 -0.43 24.50
CA VAL A 15 14.40 0.50 23.68
C VAL A 15 15.77 -0.10 23.40
N VAL A 16 16.25 0.03 22.16
CA VAL A 16 17.57 -0.42 21.71
C VAL A 16 18.32 0.74 21.07
N HIS A 17 19.62 0.86 21.35
CA HIS A 17 20.47 1.86 20.70
C HIS A 17 21.14 1.23 19.48
N LEU A 18 20.89 1.80 18.30
CA LEU A 18 21.42 1.30 17.03
C LEU A 18 22.19 2.39 16.29
N ASN A 19 23.23 1.96 15.60
CA ASN A 19 23.98 2.75 14.65
C ASN A 19 23.49 2.40 13.25
N ILE A 20 22.68 3.26 12.65
CA ILE A 20 22.10 3.00 11.33
C ILE A 20 22.95 3.64 10.24
N ASP A 21 23.22 2.90 9.17
CA ASP A 21 23.63 3.45 7.87
C ASP A 21 22.44 3.34 6.90
N ILE A 22 22.03 4.48 6.35
CA ILE A 22 20.92 4.62 5.39
C ILE A 22 21.41 4.99 3.99
N GLY A 23 22.70 4.76 3.69
CA GLY A 23 23.29 5.05 2.38
C GLY A 23 23.70 6.50 2.17
N LEU A 24 23.73 7.30 3.25
CA LEU A 24 24.14 8.72 3.23
C LEU A 24 25.62 8.89 3.65
N ARG A 25 26.41 7.79 3.62
CA ARG A 25 27.84 7.76 3.99
C ARG A 25 28.11 8.32 5.39
N ARG A 26 27.15 8.12 6.29
CA ARG A 26 27.18 8.57 7.67
C ARG A 26 26.45 7.57 8.54
N ILE A 27 26.97 7.39 9.75
CA ILE A 27 26.33 6.57 10.78
C ILE A 27 25.44 7.46 11.65
N PHE A 28 24.24 6.97 11.97
CA PHE A 28 23.22 7.66 12.74
C PHE A 28 22.91 6.90 14.05
N PRO A 29 23.53 7.27 15.19
CA PRO A 29 23.31 6.61 16.48
C PRO A 29 21.99 7.04 17.15
N PHE A 30 20.99 6.17 17.20
CA PHE A 30 19.66 6.52 17.69
C PHE A 30 19.03 5.42 18.57
N ALA A 31 18.17 5.85 19.49
CA ALA A 31 17.43 4.96 20.38
C ALA A 31 16.09 4.60 19.74
N PHE A 32 15.90 3.33 19.38
CA PHE A 32 14.70 2.82 18.72
C PHE A 32 13.83 2.04 19.70
N ILE A 33 12.52 2.15 19.53
CA ILE A 33 11.55 1.32 20.25
C ILE A 33 11.44 -0.03 19.53
N ILE A 34 11.62 -1.12 20.27
CA ILE A 34 11.33 -2.47 19.76
C ILE A 34 9.81 -2.63 19.78
N ALA A 35 9.19 -2.68 18.61
CA ALA A 35 7.74 -2.74 18.45
C ALA A 35 7.33 -3.94 17.58
N ASP A 36 6.14 -4.47 17.84
CA ASP A 36 5.49 -5.51 17.05
C ASP A 36 4.90 -4.92 15.76
N VAL A 37 5.77 -4.68 14.76
CA VAL A 37 5.42 -4.09 13.47
C VAL A 37 6.01 -4.93 12.33
N SER A 38 5.32 -4.98 11.19
CA SER A 38 5.74 -5.79 10.04
C SER A 38 6.95 -5.21 9.29
N HIS A 39 7.14 -3.90 9.35
CA HIS A 39 8.23 -3.20 8.68
C HIS A 39 8.87 -2.19 9.64
N PRO A 40 10.20 -2.05 9.66
CA PRO A 40 10.87 -1.00 10.42
C PRO A 40 10.46 0.38 9.91
N ILE A 41 10.26 1.33 10.84
CA ILE A 41 9.81 2.69 10.54
C ILE A 41 10.84 3.68 11.11
N LEU A 42 11.31 4.60 10.27
CA LEU A 42 12.03 5.79 10.73
C LEU A 42 11.00 6.90 11.01
N GLY A 43 10.90 7.30 12.27
CA GLY A 43 9.98 8.34 12.69
C GLY A 43 10.46 9.75 12.34
N MET A 44 9.56 10.71 12.53
CA MET A 44 9.85 12.14 12.35
C MET A 44 10.90 12.63 13.36
N ASP A 45 10.96 12.03 14.54
CA ASP A 45 11.97 12.27 15.57
C ASP A 45 13.39 11.99 15.08
N PHE A 46 13.61 10.89 14.36
CA PHE A 46 14.89 10.58 13.73
C PHE A 46 15.21 11.59 12.62
N LEU A 47 14.25 11.82 11.71
CA LEU A 47 14.45 12.70 10.55
C LEU A 47 14.79 14.14 10.96
N THR A 48 14.09 14.67 11.96
CA THR A 48 14.33 16.02 12.49
C THR A 48 15.67 16.12 13.20
N LYS A 49 16.03 15.14 14.06
CA LYS A 49 17.31 15.14 14.79
C LYS A 49 18.52 15.21 13.86
N TYR A 50 18.47 14.48 12.74
CA TYR A 50 19.57 14.43 11.78
C TYR A 50 19.40 15.33 10.57
N ALA A 51 18.34 16.13 10.55
CA ALA A 51 17.99 17.02 9.45
C ALA A 51 17.97 16.28 8.09
N VAL A 52 17.40 15.08 8.08
CA VAL A 52 17.24 14.27 6.87
C VAL A 52 15.88 14.56 6.24
N ILE A 53 15.88 14.88 4.95
CA ILE A 53 14.71 15.34 4.20
C ILE A 53 14.33 14.28 3.16
N PHE A 54 13.06 13.89 3.14
CA PHE A 54 12.54 13.01 2.11
C PHE A 54 11.77 13.80 1.04
N ASP A 55 12.25 13.76 -0.21
CA ASP A 55 11.54 14.27 -1.38
C ASP A 55 10.67 13.15 -1.97
N PHE A 56 9.37 13.20 -1.70
CA PHE A 56 8.39 12.22 -2.19
C PHE A 56 8.27 12.18 -3.71
N LYS A 57 8.47 13.34 -4.38
CA LYS A 57 8.33 13.45 -5.83
C LYS A 57 9.52 12.78 -6.52
N LYS A 58 10.72 13.04 -6.02
CA LYS A 58 11.96 12.47 -6.55
C LYS A 58 12.30 11.10 -5.96
N LYS A 59 11.60 10.69 -4.90
CA LYS A 59 11.89 9.46 -4.14
C LYS A 59 13.33 9.46 -3.61
N LEU A 60 13.78 10.62 -3.12
CA LEU A 60 15.15 10.82 -2.64
C LEU A 60 15.14 11.16 -1.15
N LEU A 61 16.08 10.58 -0.43
CA LEU A 61 16.40 10.94 0.94
C LEU A 61 17.67 11.79 0.90
N THR A 62 17.63 13.01 1.44
CA THR A 62 18.74 13.98 1.41
C THR A 62 19.19 14.29 2.84
N ASP A 63 20.48 14.19 3.11
CA ASP A 63 21.07 14.75 4.33
C ASP A 63 21.30 16.24 4.10
N SER A 64 20.63 17.10 4.87
CA SER A 64 20.78 18.55 4.70
C SER A 64 22.14 19.09 5.14
N LEU A 65 22.89 18.35 5.96
CA LEU A 65 24.22 18.77 6.41
C LEU A 65 25.30 18.50 5.35
N THR A 66 25.20 17.36 4.67
CA THR A 66 26.22 16.93 3.68
C THR A 66 25.77 17.10 2.24
N SER A 67 24.48 17.40 2.01
CA SER A 67 23.82 17.41 0.70
C SER A 67 23.89 16.07 -0.05
N LEU A 68 24.31 14.98 0.62
CA LEU A 68 24.31 13.65 0.05
C LEU A 68 22.90 13.13 -0.08
N GLN A 69 22.67 12.33 -1.13
CA GLN A 69 21.37 11.79 -1.45
C GLN A 69 21.44 10.27 -1.56
N ALA A 70 20.43 9.61 -1.03
CA ALA A 70 20.17 8.19 -1.20
C ALA A 70 18.87 8.01 -1.99
N VAL A 71 18.92 7.15 -3.00
CA VAL A 71 17.74 6.82 -3.81
C VAL A 71 16.88 5.84 -3.03
N SER A 72 15.62 6.20 -2.80
CA SER A 72 14.67 5.26 -2.19
C SER A 72 14.09 4.34 -3.25
N THR A 73 14.05 3.05 -2.93
CA THR A 73 13.33 2.07 -3.73
C THR A 73 11.95 1.89 -3.12
N LEU A 74 10.90 2.01 -3.93
CA LEU A 74 9.56 1.66 -3.47
C LEU A 74 9.49 0.14 -3.27
N SER A 75 9.46 -0.30 -2.02
CA SER A 75 9.00 -1.65 -1.68
C SER A 75 7.54 -1.79 -2.11
N ARG A 76 7.17 -2.91 -2.75
CA ARG A 76 5.77 -3.28 -3.02
C ARG A 76 5.07 -3.73 -1.71
N GLY A 77 5.04 -2.85 -0.72
CA GLY A 77 4.23 -3.03 0.48
C GLY A 77 2.76 -2.71 0.19
N GLN A 78 1.84 -3.36 0.90
CA GLN A 78 0.44 -2.92 0.91
C GLN A 78 0.35 -1.54 1.55
N THR A 79 -0.04 -0.54 0.77
CA THR A 79 -0.43 0.76 1.31
C THR A 79 -1.83 0.62 1.89
N PHE A 80 -1.93 0.47 3.22
CA PHE A 80 -3.21 0.66 3.91
C PHE A 80 -3.48 2.16 3.97
N ILE A 81 -4.31 2.65 3.04
CA ILE A 81 -4.86 4.00 3.14
C ILE A 81 -5.93 3.92 4.23
N THR A 82 -5.53 4.18 5.48
CA THR A 82 -6.49 4.36 6.56
C THR A 82 -6.90 5.84 6.54
N PRO A 83 -8.17 6.19 6.32
CA PRO A 83 -8.60 7.57 6.39
C PRO A 83 -8.34 8.12 7.80
N VAL A 84 -7.54 9.18 7.89
CA VAL A 84 -7.04 9.81 9.12
C VAL A 84 -8.12 10.60 9.87
N HIS A 85 -9.34 10.67 9.34
CA HIS A 85 -10.40 11.50 9.92
C HIS A 85 -11.26 10.73 10.92
N SER A 86 -10.76 10.63 12.15
CA SER A 86 -11.48 10.13 13.34
C SER A 86 -12.73 10.95 13.70
N ASN A 87 -12.90 12.15 13.15
CA ASN A 87 -13.99 13.08 13.51
C ASN A 87 -15.18 13.07 12.53
N LEU A 88 -15.19 12.17 11.54
CA LEU A 88 -16.34 12.02 10.65
C LEU A 88 -17.31 10.97 11.21
N PRO A 89 -18.63 11.17 11.09
CA PRO A 89 -19.65 10.24 11.59
C PRO A 89 -19.59 8.85 10.94
N TYR A 90 -18.80 8.69 9.87
CA TYR A 90 -18.65 7.46 9.11
C TYR A 90 -17.36 6.67 9.45
N PHE A 91 -16.49 7.20 10.32
CA PHE A 91 -15.24 6.53 10.69
C PHE A 91 -15.50 5.15 11.32
N GLU A 92 -16.52 5.05 12.17
CA GLU A 92 -16.97 3.79 12.78
C GLU A 92 -17.41 2.75 11.73
N ILE A 93 -17.99 3.20 10.62
CA ILE A 93 -18.42 2.31 9.53
C ILE A 93 -17.19 1.74 8.82
N SER A 94 -16.16 2.55 8.60
CA SER A 94 -14.90 2.08 8.01
C SER A 94 -14.17 1.06 8.88
N LEU A 95 -14.27 1.17 10.21
CA LEU A 95 -13.74 0.17 11.14
C LEU A 95 -14.60 -1.11 11.18
N ARG A 96 -15.92 -0.99 10.97
CA ARG A 96 -16.85 -2.12 10.98
C ARG A 96 -16.77 -2.98 9.72
N PHE A 97 -16.43 -2.39 8.58
CA PHE A 97 -16.35 -3.08 7.28
C PHE A 97 -14.98 -2.86 6.60
N PRO A 98 -13.87 -3.28 7.23
CA PRO A 98 -12.52 -3.09 6.70
C PRO A 98 -12.33 -3.77 5.34
N GLU A 99 -13.06 -4.85 5.08
CA GLU A 99 -13.03 -5.59 3.82
C GLU A 99 -13.40 -4.72 2.61
N LEU A 100 -14.34 -3.76 2.75
CA LEU A 100 -14.75 -2.88 1.64
C LEU A 100 -13.62 -1.99 1.12
N PHE A 101 -12.59 -1.75 1.94
CA PHE A 101 -11.46 -0.89 1.61
C PHE A 101 -10.21 -1.70 1.23
N ASP A 102 -10.23 -3.02 1.42
CA ASP A 102 -9.14 -3.89 1.00
C ASP A 102 -9.24 -4.14 -0.51
N LYS A 103 -8.28 -3.62 -1.28
CA LYS A 103 -8.15 -3.91 -2.72
C LYS A 103 -7.99 -5.41 -3.01
N ARG A 104 -7.76 -6.23 -1.98
CA ARG A 104 -7.75 -7.69 -2.04
C ARG A 104 -9.13 -8.34 -2.02
N LEU A 105 -10.23 -7.61 -1.90
CA LEU A 105 -11.51 -8.07 -2.45
C LEU A 105 -11.46 -8.09 -3.99
N SER A 106 -10.42 -8.73 -4.53
CA SER A 106 -10.53 -9.71 -5.59
C SER A 106 -11.86 -10.40 -5.38
N LEU A 107 -12.78 -10.14 -6.32
CA LEU A 107 -13.90 -10.98 -6.72
C LEU A 107 -14.07 -12.14 -5.74
N THR A 108 -14.50 -11.82 -4.51
CA THR A 108 -14.96 -12.88 -3.63
C THR A 108 -16.26 -13.18 -4.30
N ILE A 109 -16.21 -14.11 -5.25
CA ILE A 109 -17.35 -14.76 -5.84
C ILE A 109 -18.11 -15.13 -4.59
N ALA A 110 -19.13 -14.33 -4.28
CA ALA A 110 -19.91 -14.53 -3.09
C ALA A 110 -20.26 -16.01 -3.18
N GLN A 111 -19.89 -16.80 -2.17
CA GLN A 111 -20.24 -18.21 -2.06
C GLN A 111 -21.75 -18.31 -1.83
N LYS A 112 -22.49 -17.79 -2.78
CA LYS A 112 -23.91 -17.60 -2.79
C LYS A 112 -24.29 -18.28 -4.09
N GLU A 113 -24.98 -19.40 -3.95
CA GLU A 113 -25.55 -20.25 -5.00
C GLU A 113 -26.63 -19.53 -5.83
N PHE A 114 -26.47 -18.22 -6.05
CA PHE A 114 -27.35 -17.43 -6.87
C PHE A 114 -26.82 -17.48 -8.30
N PHE A 115 -27.47 -18.31 -9.11
CA PHE A 115 -27.23 -18.36 -10.54
C PHE A 115 -28.10 -17.30 -11.21
N HIS A 116 -27.47 -16.40 -11.97
CA HIS A 116 -28.19 -15.53 -12.88
C HIS A 116 -28.53 -16.33 -14.14
N TYR A 117 -29.83 -16.46 -14.47
CA TYR A 117 -30.29 -17.07 -15.71
C TYR A 117 -30.64 -15.99 -16.73
N ILE A 118 -30.10 -16.12 -17.94
CA ILE A 118 -30.48 -15.29 -19.09
C ILE A 118 -31.45 -16.12 -19.92
N GLU A 119 -32.73 -15.74 -19.95
CA GLU A 119 -33.72 -16.40 -20.81
C GLU A 119 -33.49 -15.99 -22.27
N THR A 120 -32.94 -16.91 -23.07
CA THR A 120 -32.77 -16.69 -24.52
C THR A 120 -33.88 -17.37 -25.29
N ARG A 121 -34.43 -16.69 -26.30
CA ARG A 121 -35.42 -17.25 -27.23
C ARG A 121 -34.84 -17.32 -28.63
N GLY A 122 -35.11 -18.42 -29.34
CA GLY A 122 -34.64 -18.63 -30.71
C GLY A 122 -33.25 -19.31 -30.80
N GLN A 123 -32.67 -19.30 -32.00
CA GLN A 123 -31.39 -19.95 -32.29
C GLN A 123 -30.19 -19.06 -31.90
N PRO A 124 -29.05 -19.63 -31.47
CA PRO A 124 -27.84 -18.88 -31.19
C PRO A 124 -27.38 -18.07 -32.41
N VAL A 125 -27.09 -16.78 -32.19
CA VAL A 125 -26.56 -15.89 -33.23
C VAL A 125 -25.05 -15.84 -33.13
N HIS A 126 -24.35 -15.95 -34.25
CA HIS A 126 -22.90 -15.80 -34.33
C HIS A 126 -22.53 -14.63 -35.25
N SER A 127 -21.35 -14.05 -35.03
CA SER A 127 -20.77 -13.06 -35.93
C SER A 127 -19.28 -13.32 -36.11
N LYS A 128 -18.74 -12.93 -37.27
CA LYS A 128 -17.31 -13.06 -37.55
C LYS A 128 -16.52 -12.04 -36.72
N VAL A 129 -15.45 -12.50 -36.07
CA VAL A 129 -14.56 -11.63 -35.29
C VAL A 129 -14.00 -10.52 -36.17
N ARG A 130 -14.11 -9.27 -35.70
CA ARG A 130 -13.50 -8.11 -36.34
C ARG A 130 -12.07 -7.93 -35.84
N ARG A 131 -11.14 -7.66 -36.76
CA ARG A 131 -9.73 -7.44 -36.40
C ARG A 131 -9.58 -6.17 -35.57
N LEU A 132 -8.86 -6.27 -34.47
CA LEU A 132 -8.43 -5.13 -33.67
C LEU A 132 -7.10 -4.58 -34.23
N SER A 133 -6.84 -3.30 -34.01
CA SER A 133 -5.51 -2.74 -34.26
C SER A 133 -4.48 -3.40 -33.31
N PRO A 134 -3.19 -3.48 -33.70
CA PRO A 134 -2.16 -4.12 -32.88
C PRO A 134 -2.05 -3.56 -31.46
N GLU A 135 -2.23 -2.25 -31.29
CA GLU A 135 -2.21 -1.57 -30.00
C GLU A 135 -3.36 -2.03 -29.09
N LYS A 136 -4.59 -2.04 -29.62
CA LYS A 136 -5.78 -2.48 -28.89
C LYS A 136 -5.68 -3.97 -28.55
N LEU A 137 -5.20 -4.79 -29.49
CA LEU A 137 -5.01 -6.22 -29.26
C LEU A 137 -4.02 -6.49 -28.11
N LYS A 138 -2.92 -5.73 -28.03
CA LYS A 138 -1.91 -5.87 -26.98
C LYS A 138 -2.49 -5.56 -25.60
N VAL A 139 -3.21 -4.45 -25.47
CA VAL A 139 -3.86 -4.07 -24.20
C VAL A 139 -4.88 -5.13 -23.78
N LEU A 140 -5.71 -5.57 -24.73
CA LEU A 140 -6.79 -6.52 -24.45
C LEU A 140 -6.25 -7.88 -24.01
N LYS A 141 -5.15 -8.36 -24.61
CA LYS A 141 -4.47 -9.60 -24.16
C LYS A 141 -4.02 -9.51 -22.71
N THR A 142 -3.32 -8.43 -22.36
CA THR A 142 -2.87 -8.21 -20.98
C THR A 142 -4.02 -8.19 -19.99
N GLU A 143 -5.14 -7.54 -20.34
CA GLU A 143 -6.33 -7.52 -19.47
C GLU A 143 -6.97 -8.91 -19.32
N PHE A 144 -7.06 -9.69 -20.40
CA PHE A 144 -7.58 -11.06 -20.33
C PHE A 144 -6.69 -11.99 -19.51
N ASP A 145 -5.37 -11.85 -19.61
CA ASP A 145 -4.42 -12.61 -18.79
C ASP A 145 -4.54 -12.27 -17.29
N ASN A 146 -5.08 -11.08 -16.95
CA ASN A 146 -5.35 -10.70 -15.55
C ASN A 146 -6.71 -11.21 -15.03
N LEU A 147 -7.63 -11.58 -15.93
CA LEU A 147 -8.98 -12.05 -15.59
C LEU A 147 -9.08 -13.58 -15.46
N LEU A 148 -8.15 -14.31 -16.09
CA LEU A 148 -8.02 -15.77 -16.07
C LEU A 148 -7.09 -16.22 -14.94
#